data_AF-A0A0R2CDY2-F1
#
_entry.id   AF-A0A0R2CDY2-F1
#
_cell.length_a   1.000
_cell.length_b   1.000
_cell.length_c   1.000
_cell.angle_alpha   90.00
_cell.angle_beta   90.00
_cell.angle_gamma   90.00
#
_symmetry.space_group_name_H-M   'P 1'
#
loop_
_entity.id
_entity.type
_entity.pdbx_description
1 polymer ?
#
loop_
_entity_poly.entity_id
_entity_poly.type
_entity_poly.pdbx_seq_one_letter_code
_entity_poly.pdbx_strand_id
1 'polypeptide(L)'
;MLVDSQQQVSNYMKRYLEIITTISSILLIKDGTSQSLRKKDELWEYIADQDLELYHQLRRSLLGIGVNLPGKLGRKTAVGAYQIARKMYGFN
;
A
#
# COMPACT_ATOMS: atom_id res chain seq x y z
N MET A 1 -7.80 14.29 -28.99
CA MET A 1 -9.01 13.59 -28.51
C MET A 1 -8.78 12.11 -28.16
N LEU A 2 -7.81 11.39 -28.75
CA LEU A 2 -7.51 9.98 -28.38
C LEU A 2 -6.41 9.80 -27.31
N VAL A 3 -5.57 10.82 -27.08
CA VAL A 3 -4.48 10.76 -26.09
C VAL A 3 -5.01 10.85 -24.65
N ASP A 4 -6.10 11.59 -24.43
CA ASP A 4 -6.70 11.80 -23.11
C ASP A 4 -7.28 10.54 -22.48
N SER A 5 -7.83 9.61 -23.27
CA SER A 5 -8.44 8.39 -22.74
C SER A 5 -7.40 7.41 -22.22
N GLN A 6 -6.28 7.24 -22.94
CA GLN A 6 -5.18 6.38 -22.51
C GLN A 6 -4.53 6.91 -21.22
N GLN A 7 -4.36 8.23 -21.11
CA GLN A 7 -3.85 8.84 -19.88
C GLN A 7 -4.83 8.69 -18.71
N GLN A 8 -6.14 8.81 -18.94
CA GLN A 8 -7.16 8.59 -17.90
C GLN A 8 -7.17 7.13 -17.43
N VAL A 9 -7.07 6.16 -18.33
CA VAL A 9 -6.98 4.73 -18.00
C VAL A 9 -5.71 4.44 -17.22
N SER A 10 -4.56 4.97 -17.66
CA SER A 10 -3.29 4.81 -16.95
C SER A 10 -3.36 5.36 -15.52
N ASN A 11 -3.90 6.58 -15.36
CA ASN A 11 -4.09 7.19 -14.04
C ASN A 11 -5.04 6.38 -13.16
N TYR A 12 -6.12 5.85 -13.72
CA TYR A 12 -7.05 4.98 -13.02
C TYR A 12 -6.36 3.69 -12.53
N MET A 13 -5.59 3.04 -13.40
CA MET A 13 -4.86 1.82 -13.06
C MET A 13 -3.79 2.06 -12.00
N LYS A 14 -3.04 3.18 -12.10
CA LYS A 14 -2.07 3.57 -11.07
C LYS A 14 -2.73 3.77 -9.71
N ARG A 15 -3.90 4.43 -9.67
CA ARG A 15 -4.67 4.61 -8.43
C ARG A 15 -5.23 3.29 -7.89
N TYR A 16 -5.66 2.39 -8.77
CA TYR A 16 -6.09 1.06 -8.37
C TYR A 16 -4.93 0.26 -7.75
N LEU A 17 -3.75 0.30 -8.37
CA LEU A 17 -2.53 -0.33 -7.85
C LEU A 17 -2.13 0.24 -6.49
N GLU A 18 -2.27 1.55 -6.29
CA GLU A 18 -2.02 2.19 -5.00
C GLU A 18 -2.96 1.66 -3.91
N ILE A 19 -4.26 1.60 -4.19
CA ILE A 19 -5.27 1.11 -3.24
C ILE A 19 -5.01 -0.36 -2.89
N ILE A 20 -4.85 -1.23 -3.89
CA ILE A 20 -4.71 -2.67 -3.65
C ILE A 20 -3.40 -3.01 -2.94
N THR A 21 -2.29 -2.36 -3.32
CA THR A 21 -0.98 -2.54 -2.67
C THR A 21 -1.02 -2.07 -1.22
N THR A 22 -1.72 -0.97 -0.95
CA THR A 22 -1.94 -0.46 0.40
C THR A 22 -2.74 -1.45 1.24
N ILE A 23 -3.90 -1.92 0.75
CA ILE A 23 -4.77 -2.86 1.48
C ILE A 23 -4.01 -4.16 1.76
N SER A 24 -3.35 -4.73 0.76
CA SER A 24 -2.52 -5.93 0.93
C SER A 24 -1.43 -5.72 1.98
N SER A 25 -0.72 -4.58 1.94
CA SER A 25 0.30 -4.25 2.94
C SER A 25 -0.30 -4.16 4.34
N ILE A 26 -1.47 -3.51 4.51
CA ILE A 26 -2.15 -3.41 5.80
C ILE A 26 -2.56 -4.79 6.32
N LEU A 27 -3.13 -5.65 5.47
CA LEU A 27 -3.54 -7.00 5.85
C LEU A 27 -2.35 -7.85 6.32
N LEU A 28 -1.24 -7.77 5.61
CA LEU A 28 0.00 -8.49 5.95
C LEU A 28 0.64 -7.96 7.24
N ILE A 29 0.61 -6.65 7.48
CA ILE A 29 1.09 -6.07 8.74
C ILE A 29 0.16 -6.47 9.90
N LYS A 30 -1.16 -6.48 9.67
CA LYS A 30 -2.17 -6.85 10.67
C LYS A 30 -2.02 -8.31 11.11
N ASP A 31 -1.75 -9.23 10.18
CA ASP A 31 -1.48 -10.63 10.52
C ASP A 31 -0.24 -10.76 11.42
N GLY A 32 0.80 -9.94 11.17
CA GLY A 32 1.92 -9.74 12.09
C GLY A 32 2.89 -10.92 12.21
N THR A 33 2.60 -12.06 11.58
CA THR A 33 3.50 -13.20 11.51
C THR A 33 4.75 -12.87 10.71
N SER A 34 5.87 -13.53 11.02
CA SER A 34 7.11 -13.36 10.24
C SER A 34 6.91 -13.69 8.76
N GLN A 35 6.04 -14.65 8.45
CA GLN A 35 5.70 -15.03 7.08
C GLN A 35 4.96 -13.91 6.35
N SER A 36 3.92 -13.32 6.95
CA SER A 36 3.16 -12.24 6.31
C SER A 36 3.98 -10.98 6.11
N LEU A 37 4.88 -10.67 7.04
CA LEU A 37 5.78 -9.53 6.88
C LEU A 37 6.80 -9.77 5.77
N ARG A 38 7.31 -10.99 5.64
CA ARG A 38 8.15 -11.37 4.50
C ARG A 38 7.40 -11.26 3.18
N LYS A 39 6.14 -11.72 3.11
CA LYS A 39 5.28 -11.53 1.91
C LYS A 39 5.05 -10.06 1.58
N LYS A 40 4.97 -9.19 2.60
CA LYS A 40 4.89 -7.74 2.37
C LYS A 40 6.16 -7.27 1.69
N ASP A 41 7.33 -7.65 2.21
CA ASP A 41 8.61 -7.25 1.62
C ASP A 41 8.74 -7.78 0.18
N GLU A 42 8.40 -9.05 -0.06
CA GLU A 42 8.34 -9.67 -1.40
C GLU A 42 7.40 -8.93 -2.37
N LEU A 43 6.24 -8.44 -1.90
CA LEU A 43 5.33 -7.62 -2.71
C LEU A 43 5.99 -6.31 -3.16
N TRP A 44 6.69 -5.63 -2.26
CA TRP A 44 7.35 -4.35 -2.57
C TRP A 44 8.60 -4.54 -3.44
N GLU A 45 9.33 -5.64 -3.24
CA GLU A 45 10.44 -6.06 -4.11
C GLU A 45 9.94 -6.37 -5.52
N TYR A 46 8.86 -7.15 -5.65
CA TYR A 46 8.27 -7.46 -6.96
C TYR A 46 7.89 -6.19 -7.74
N ILE A 47 7.26 -5.20 -7.08
CA ILE A 47 6.91 -3.94 -7.74
C ILE A 47 8.18 -3.19 -8.18
N ALA A 48 9.22 -3.16 -7.35
CA ALA A 48 10.48 -2.50 -7.68
C ALA A 48 11.19 -3.16 -8.88
N ASP A 49 11.15 -4.49 -8.95
CA ASP A 49 11.75 -5.27 -10.05
C ASP A 49 10.98 -5.08 -11.37
N GLN A 50 9.66 -4.91 -11.30
CA GLN A 50 8.83 -4.72 -12.51
C GLN A 50 8.86 -3.28 -13.01
N ASP A 51 8.76 -2.30 -12.12
CA ASP A 51 8.70 -0.88 -12.48
C ASP A 51 9.16 0.01 -11.31
N LEU A 52 10.39 0.50 -11.41
CA LEU A 52 11.00 1.34 -10.39
C LEU A 52 10.32 2.71 -10.26
N GLU A 53 9.76 3.26 -11.35
CA GLU A 53 9.05 4.54 -11.32
C GLU A 53 7.73 4.38 -10.55
N LEU A 54 6.98 3.32 -10.86
CA LEU A 54 5.76 2.95 -10.13
C LEU A 54 6.07 2.69 -8.67
N TYR A 55 7.14 1.95 -8.35
CA TYR A 55 7.58 1.73 -6.97
C TYR A 55 7.77 3.05 -6.22
N HIS A 56 8.50 4.01 -6.80
CA HIS A 56 8.73 5.31 -6.17
C HIS A 56 7.44 6.12 -6.03
N GLN A 57 6.57 6.08 -7.04
CA GLN A 57 5.26 6.73 -7.00
C GLN A 57 4.41 6.17 -5.85
N LEU A 58 4.30 4.85 -5.75
CA LEU A 58 3.54 4.18 -4.70
C LEU A 58 4.13 4.43 -3.32
N ARG A 59 5.45 4.36 -3.16
CA ARG A 59 6.12 4.49 -1.86
C ARG A 59 6.12 5.91 -1.32
N ARG A 60 6.04 6.92 -2.19
CA ARG A 60 5.94 8.34 -1.82
C ARG A 60 4.49 8.81 -1.61
N SER A 61 3.49 7.98 -1.95
CA SER A 61 2.10 8.31 -1.70
C SER A 61 1.81 8.34 -0.20
N LEU A 62 0.78 9.08 0.22
CA LEU A 62 0.38 9.17 1.64
C LEU A 62 0.15 7.77 2.25
N LEU A 63 -0.42 6.86 1.46
CA LEU A 63 -0.67 5.48 1.86
C LEU A 63 0.62 4.65 1.88
N GLY A 64 1.48 4.82 0.88
CA GLY A 64 2.78 4.16 0.79
C GLY A 64 3.73 4.51 1.94
N ILE A 65 3.75 5.78 2.35
CA ILE A 65 4.49 6.24 3.53
C ILE A 65 3.95 5.53 4.78
N GLY A 66 2.62 5.49 4.95
CA GLY A 66 1.98 4.87 6.11
C GLY A 66 2.32 3.39 6.32
N VAL A 67 2.37 2.59 5.24
CA VAL A 67 2.61 1.14 5.32
C VAL A 67 4.10 0.75 5.32
N ASN A 68 5.01 1.70 5.07
CA ASN A 68 6.45 1.43 4.96
C ASN A 68 7.33 2.14 6.01
N LEU A 69 6.72 2.73 7.05
CA LEU A 69 7.44 3.33 8.15
C LEU A 69 8.30 2.27 8.90
N PRO A 70 9.62 2.49 9.04
CA PRO A 70 10.52 1.52 9.67
C PRO A 70 10.30 1.40 11.19
N GLY A 71 10.62 0.23 11.72
CA GLY A 71 10.78 -0.02 13.17
C GLY A 71 9.57 -0.62 13.90
N LYS A 72 9.71 -0.77 15.22
CA LYS A 72 8.63 -1.23 16.12
C LYS A 72 7.42 -0.27 16.14
N LEU A 73 7.63 0.98 15.72
CA LEU A 73 6.60 2.01 15.59
C LEU A 73 5.66 1.72 14.42
N GLY A 74 6.18 1.33 13.24
CA GLY A 74 5.38 0.91 12.08
C GLY A 74 4.42 -0.27 12.37
N ARG A 75 4.90 -1.24 13.16
CA ARG A 75 4.07 -2.37 13.64
C ARG A 75 2.96 -1.94 14.62
N LYS A 76 3.21 -0.95 15.49
CA LYS A 76 2.18 -0.41 16.40
C LYS A 76 1.24 0.57 15.70
N THR A 77 1.72 1.35 14.72
CA THR A 77 0.91 2.31 13.97
C THR A 77 -0.01 1.65 12.96
N ALA A 78 0.31 0.49 12.39
CA ALA A 78 -0.63 -0.24 11.54
C ALA A 78 -1.84 -0.78 12.31
N VAL A 79 -1.63 -1.26 13.55
CA VAL A 79 -2.73 -1.60 14.48
C VAL A 79 -3.51 -0.34 14.86
N GLY A 80 -2.82 0.79 15.10
CA GLY A 80 -3.46 2.09 15.33
C GLY A 80 -4.24 2.63 14.12
N ALA A 81 -3.73 2.46 12.91
CA ALA A 81 -4.35 2.87 11.66
C ALA A 81 -5.58 2.00 11.35
N TYR A 82 -5.53 0.70 11.66
CA TYR A 82 -6.72 -0.17 11.64
C TYR A 82 -7.77 0.30 12.66
N GLN A 83 -7.39 0.67 13.88
CA GLN A 83 -8.34 1.23 14.86
C GLN A 83 -8.94 2.55 14.40
N ILE A 84 -8.16 3.43 13.77
CA ILE A 84 -8.63 4.70 13.21
C ILE A 84 -9.55 4.47 12.01
N ALA A 85 -9.17 3.59 11.07
CA ALA A 85 -10.00 3.20 9.93
C ALA A 85 -11.30 2.52 10.38
N ARG A 86 -11.23 1.62 11.38
CA ARG A 86 -12.42 0.99 11.97
C ARG A 86 -13.36 2.03 12.58
N LYS A 87 -12.81 3.07 13.24
CA LYS A 87 -13.59 4.17 13.84
C LYS A 87 -14.17 5.14 12.79
N MET A 88 -13.52 5.30 11.63
CA MET A 88 -13.99 6.15 10.54
C MET A 88 -15.00 5.46 9.61
N TYR A 89 -14.88 4.16 9.38
CA TYR A 89 -15.74 3.39 8.45
C TYR A 89 -16.88 2.62 9.13
N GLY A 90 -16.98 2.62 10.46
CA GLY A 90 -18.21 2.27 11.16
C GLY A 90 -18.66 0.80 11.11
N PHE A 91 -17.73 -0.14 10.95
CA PHE A 91 -18.08 -1.57 11.06
C PHE A 91 -17.97 -2.04 12.51
N ASN A 92 -19.08 -2.59 13.03
CA ASN A 92 -19.10 -3.38 14.28
C ASN A 92 -18.15 -4.58 14.17
#